data_AF-A0A0B4E5W1-F1
#
_entry.id   AF-A0A0B4E5W1-F1
#
_cell.length_a   1.000
_cell.length_b   1.000
_cell.length_c   1.000
_cell.angle_alpha   90.00
_cell.angle_beta   90.00
_cell.angle_gamma   90.00
#
_symmetry.space_group_name_H-M   'P 1'
#
loop_
_entity.id
_entity.type
_entity.pdbx_description
1 polymer ?
#
loop_
_entity_poly.entity_id
_entity_poly.type
_entity_poly.pdbx_seq_one_letter_code
_entity_poly.pdbx_strand_id
1 'polypeptide(L)'
;MIRTAAILGLFLTAAACEREAGQELNRRATFGESTLNNSAVMSGERSYAIQLANRFAKEVPNTINFDFDSTRLDQAARAVLDRQAHWIKQFPEVRFRVFGHTDAVGSNAYNKSLGLRRARAAVNYLVSRGISRNRLEAVVSFGETQPLIPTPERERRNRRTVTEVSGFLKRHPQVLDGKYAQIIYREYLESAVPESTLSSQQSLSRSLQ
;
A
#
# COMPACT_ATOMS: atom_id res chain seq x y z
N MET A 1 -63.29 -16.39 45.36
CA MET A 1 -63.13 -15.50 44.18
C MET A 1 -61.86 -15.88 43.44
N ILE A 2 -62.00 -16.16 42.14
CA ILE A 2 -61.03 -15.90 41.04
C ILE A 2 -59.68 -16.65 41.17
N ARG A 3 -59.49 -17.85 40.61
CA ARG A 3 -59.27 -18.19 39.17
C ARG A 3 -58.25 -17.28 38.46
N THR A 4 -56.95 -17.60 38.57
CA THR A 4 -55.96 -17.36 37.51
C THR A 4 -54.75 -18.28 37.71
N ALA A 5 -54.93 -19.54 37.35
CA ALA A 5 -53.82 -20.40 36.95
C ALA A 5 -53.58 -20.20 35.44
N ALA A 6 -52.31 -20.33 35.03
CA ALA A 6 -51.86 -20.55 33.67
C ALA A 6 -51.85 -19.36 32.68
N ILE A 7 -50.96 -18.37 32.85
CA ILE A 7 -50.33 -17.64 31.71
C ILE A 7 -48.87 -17.25 32.05
N LEU A 8 -48.04 -18.20 32.46
CA LEU A 8 -46.61 -17.96 32.68
C LEU A 8 -45.77 -19.04 31.99
N GLY A 9 -46.03 -19.21 30.69
CA GLY A 9 -45.41 -20.27 29.92
C GLY A 9 -45.51 -20.03 28.42
N LEU A 10 -45.23 -18.82 27.93
CA LEU A 10 -44.96 -18.61 26.49
C LEU A 10 -44.36 -17.23 26.16
N PHE A 11 -43.26 -16.82 26.79
CA PHE A 11 -42.57 -15.58 26.39
C PHE A 11 -41.03 -15.70 26.40
N LEU A 12 -40.50 -16.91 26.18
CA LEU A 12 -39.04 -17.14 26.16
C LEU A 12 -38.52 -17.82 24.89
N THR A 13 -39.17 -17.62 23.74
CA THR A 13 -38.71 -18.25 22.47
C THR A 13 -38.69 -17.33 21.25
N ALA A 14 -38.90 -16.02 21.39
CA ALA A 14 -38.94 -15.10 20.23
C ALA A 14 -37.73 -14.15 20.09
N ALA A 15 -36.66 -14.30 20.89
CA ALA A 15 -35.48 -13.42 20.80
C ALA A 15 -34.28 -14.04 20.04
N ALA A 16 -34.42 -15.26 19.49
CA ALA A 16 -33.34 -15.95 18.78
C ALA A 16 -33.38 -15.77 17.25
N CYS A 17 -34.38 -15.07 16.71
CA CYS A 17 -34.55 -14.86 15.27
C CYS A 17 -34.64 -13.37 14.91
N GLU A 18 -33.62 -12.60 15.25
CA GLU A 18 -33.39 -11.25 14.68
C GLU A 18 -32.17 -11.24 13.73
N ARG A 19 -31.86 -12.39 13.13
CA ARG A 19 -30.92 -12.46 12.01
C ARG A 19 -31.66 -12.94 10.78
N GLU A 20 -32.04 -11.98 9.96
CA GLU A 20 -32.44 -12.19 8.57
C GLU A 20 -31.33 -12.96 7.84
N ALA A 21 -31.73 -13.96 7.05
CA ALA A 21 -30.84 -14.59 6.08
C ALA A 21 -30.41 -13.53 5.06
N GLY A 22 -29.20 -13.01 5.20
CA GLY A 22 -28.71 -11.88 4.42
C GLY A 22 -28.05 -10.76 5.23
N GLN A 23 -28.05 -10.83 6.57
CA GLN A 23 -27.24 -9.88 7.35
C GLN A 23 -25.77 -9.96 6.92
N GLU A 24 -25.27 -8.84 6.38
CA GLU A 24 -23.89 -8.71 5.91
C GLU A 24 -22.93 -9.13 7.02
N LEU A 25 -22.29 -10.29 6.83
CA LEU A 25 -21.19 -10.74 7.66
C LEU A 25 -20.06 -9.73 7.49
N ASN A 26 -19.94 -8.86 8.48
CA ASN A 26 -18.76 -8.10 8.87
C ASN A 26 -17.92 -7.56 7.68
N ARG A 27 -18.10 -6.28 7.36
CA ARG A 27 -17.35 -5.49 6.36
C ARG A 27 -15.82 -5.43 6.61
N ARG A 28 -15.28 -6.26 7.49
CA ARG A 28 -13.87 -6.35 7.84
C ARG A 28 -13.43 -7.82 7.79
N ALA A 29 -12.89 -8.18 6.63
CA ALA A 29 -12.06 -9.34 6.33
C ALA A 29 -12.77 -10.70 6.11
N THR A 30 -12.66 -11.20 4.87
CA THR A 30 -12.29 -12.59 4.48
C THR A 30 -13.21 -13.27 3.46
N PHE A 31 -14.46 -12.85 3.26
CA PHE A 31 -15.24 -13.39 2.13
C PHE A 31 -14.95 -12.61 0.83
N GLY A 32 -14.43 -13.31 -0.18
CA GLY A 32 -14.13 -12.75 -1.51
C GLY A 32 -12.67 -12.35 -1.75
N GLU A 33 -11.83 -12.27 -0.72
CA GLU A 33 -10.37 -11.99 -0.86
C GLU A 33 -9.67 -13.02 -1.75
N SER A 34 -9.99 -14.31 -1.59
CA SER A 34 -9.41 -15.39 -2.40
C SER A 34 -9.87 -15.33 -3.84
N THR A 35 -11.15 -15.04 -4.09
CA THR A 35 -11.69 -14.89 -5.44
C THR A 35 -11.08 -13.67 -6.14
N LEU A 36 -10.94 -12.55 -5.43
CA LEU A 36 -10.29 -11.34 -5.93
C LEU A 36 -8.80 -11.57 -6.20
N ASN A 37 -8.10 -12.30 -5.33
CA ASN A 37 -6.70 -12.67 -5.55
C ASN A 37 -6.55 -13.59 -6.76
N ASN A 38 -7.40 -14.61 -6.88
CA ASN A 38 -7.36 -15.54 -8.01
C ASN A 38 -7.71 -14.83 -9.32
N SER A 39 -8.72 -13.95 -9.34
CA SER A 39 -9.05 -13.16 -10.52
C SER A 39 -7.93 -12.19 -10.89
N ALA A 40 -7.25 -11.57 -9.92
CA ALA A 40 -6.11 -10.70 -10.16
C ALA A 40 -4.87 -11.47 -10.68
N VAL A 41 -4.68 -12.71 -10.26
CA VAL A 41 -3.62 -13.60 -10.79
C VAL A 41 -3.94 -14.03 -12.22
N MET A 42 -5.18 -14.49 -12.47
CA MET A 42 -5.61 -14.99 -13.79
C MET A 42 -5.67 -13.89 -14.85
N SER A 43 -5.99 -12.65 -14.47
CA SER A 43 -6.01 -11.48 -15.37
C SER A 43 -4.63 -10.87 -15.61
N GLY A 44 -3.58 -11.31 -14.89
CA GLY A 44 -2.26 -10.65 -14.92
C GLY A 44 -2.22 -9.29 -14.19
N GLU A 45 -3.31 -8.86 -13.57
CA GLU A 45 -3.33 -7.64 -12.75
C GLU A 45 -2.32 -7.68 -11.60
N ARG A 46 -2.16 -8.85 -10.97
CA ARG A 46 -1.19 -9.04 -9.88
C ARG A 46 0.25 -8.93 -10.38
N SER A 47 0.56 -9.48 -11.55
CA SER A 47 1.91 -9.36 -12.12
C SER A 47 2.20 -7.91 -12.53
N TYR A 48 1.22 -7.19 -13.06
CA TYR A 48 1.36 -5.76 -13.37
C TYR A 48 1.54 -4.88 -12.13
N ALA A 49 0.77 -5.10 -11.07
CA ALA A 49 0.93 -4.34 -9.83
C ALA A 49 2.33 -4.56 -9.22
N ILE A 50 2.87 -5.78 -9.31
CA ILE A 50 4.24 -6.11 -8.89
C ILE A 50 5.27 -5.41 -9.78
N GLN A 51 5.12 -5.46 -11.11
CA GLN A 51 6.01 -4.78 -12.05
C GLN A 51 6.03 -3.26 -11.82
N LEU A 52 4.86 -2.64 -11.64
CA LEU A 52 4.76 -1.22 -11.30
C LEU A 52 5.36 -0.89 -9.94
N ALA A 53 5.22 -1.76 -8.94
CA ALA A 53 5.87 -1.58 -7.65
C ALA A 53 7.40 -1.58 -7.80
N ASN A 54 7.94 -2.53 -8.57
CA ASN A 54 9.37 -2.61 -8.86
C ASN A 54 9.86 -1.36 -9.61
N ARG A 55 9.09 -0.93 -10.61
CA ARG A 55 9.39 0.28 -11.39
C ARG A 55 9.35 1.53 -10.52
N PHE A 56 8.33 1.69 -9.69
CA PHE A 56 8.20 2.80 -8.74
C PHE A 56 9.42 2.87 -7.81
N ALA A 57 9.84 1.72 -7.25
CA ALA A 57 11.00 1.63 -6.37
C ALA A 57 12.33 1.93 -7.07
N LYS A 58 12.45 1.62 -8.36
CA LYS A 58 13.65 1.90 -9.19
C LYS A 58 13.74 3.36 -9.61
N GLU A 59 12.62 3.96 -10.02
CA GLU A 59 12.59 5.31 -10.58
C GLU A 59 12.46 6.40 -9.50
N VAL A 60 11.77 6.11 -8.39
CA VAL A 60 11.46 7.10 -7.36
C VAL A 60 11.79 6.58 -5.96
N PRO A 61 12.44 7.39 -5.10
CA PRO A 61 12.59 7.03 -3.70
C PRO A 61 11.21 6.89 -3.05
N ASN A 62 10.85 5.67 -2.64
CA ASN A 62 9.56 5.36 -2.03
C ASN A 62 9.47 5.73 -0.54
N THR A 63 10.59 6.13 0.07
CA THR A 63 10.73 6.37 1.51
C THR A 63 11.00 7.83 1.80
N ILE A 64 10.32 8.38 2.81
CA ILE A 64 10.61 9.69 3.40
C ILE A 64 10.93 9.55 4.89
N ASN A 65 11.76 10.44 5.43
CA ASN A 65 12.16 10.43 6.84
C ASN A 65 11.54 11.59 7.61
N PHE A 66 11.41 11.45 8.93
CA PHE A 66 10.91 12.48 9.82
C PHE A 66 11.88 12.75 10.98
N ASP A 67 11.85 13.98 11.47
CA ASP A 67 12.52 14.34 12.72
C ASP A 67 11.87 13.63 13.92
N PHE A 68 12.60 13.59 15.03
CA PHE A 68 12.10 12.98 16.26
C PHE A 68 10.81 13.67 16.72
N ASP A 69 9.83 12.87 17.12
CA ASP A 69 8.49 13.29 17.55
C ASP A 69 7.75 14.28 16.64
N SER A 70 8.12 14.33 15.36
CA SER A 70 7.60 15.30 14.41
C SER A 70 6.82 14.62 13.28
N THR A 71 5.80 15.32 12.81
CA THR A 71 5.03 15.02 11.59
C THR A 71 5.28 16.06 10.49
N ARG A 72 6.21 16.98 10.70
CA ARG A 72 6.56 18.05 9.77
C ARG A 72 7.38 17.47 8.62
N LEU A 73 6.99 17.81 7.39
CA LEU A 73 7.72 17.45 6.18
C LEU A 73 8.84 18.48 5.94
N ASP A 74 10.09 18.02 6.01
CA ASP A 74 11.27 18.80 5.64
C ASP A 74 11.35 19.00 4.12
N GLN A 75 12.27 19.87 3.68
CA GLN A 75 12.41 20.19 2.26
C GLN A 75 12.81 18.95 1.43
N ALA A 76 13.65 18.07 2.00
CA ALA A 76 14.07 16.84 1.36
C ALA A 76 12.89 15.86 1.13
N ALA A 77 12.05 15.65 2.16
CA ALA A 77 10.85 14.82 2.05
C ALA A 77 9.85 15.43 1.06
N ARG A 78 9.68 16.75 1.05
CA ARG A 78 8.83 17.45 0.06
C ARG A 78 9.33 17.21 -1.37
N ALA A 79 10.63 17.31 -1.61
CA ALA A 79 11.21 17.05 -2.93
C ALA A 79 11.04 15.57 -3.36
N VAL A 80 11.13 14.62 -2.43
CA VAL A 80 10.82 13.21 -2.69
C VAL A 80 9.33 13.03 -3.02
N LEU A 81 8.44 13.61 -2.21
CA LEU A 81 7.00 13.53 -2.43
C LEU A 81 6.56 14.21 -3.74
N ASP A 82 7.26 15.25 -4.18
CA ASP A 82 7.01 15.90 -5.47
C ASP A 82 7.36 14.97 -6.65
N ARG A 83 8.49 14.25 -6.55
CA ARG A 83 8.85 13.20 -7.53
C ARG A 83 7.84 12.05 -7.52
N GLN A 84 7.43 11.59 -6.34
CA GLN A 84 6.37 10.60 -6.20
C GLN A 84 5.08 11.10 -6.85
N ALA A 85 4.71 12.36 -6.61
CA ALA A 85 3.49 12.93 -7.16
C ALA A 85 3.51 13.00 -8.70
N HIS A 86 4.65 13.35 -9.29
CA HIS A 86 4.83 13.35 -10.74
C HIS A 86 4.63 11.94 -11.32
N TRP A 87 5.27 10.94 -10.71
CA TRP A 87 5.15 9.54 -11.15
C TRP A 87 3.72 8.99 -11.00
N ILE A 88 3.08 9.22 -9.86
CA ILE A 88 1.70 8.77 -9.58
C ILE A 88 0.68 9.35 -10.56
N LYS A 89 0.95 10.55 -11.11
CA LYS A 89 0.11 11.17 -12.14
C LYS A 89 0.19 10.47 -13.49
N GLN A 90 1.32 9.81 -13.80
CA GLN A 90 1.48 9.07 -15.06
C GLN A 90 0.67 7.77 -15.09
N PHE A 91 0.31 7.22 -13.92
CA PHE A 91 -0.42 5.96 -13.76
C PHE A 91 -1.74 6.17 -12.99
N PRO A 92 -2.75 6.86 -13.55
CA PRO A 92 -4.00 7.20 -12.87
C PRO A 92 -4.81 5.99 -12.36
N GLU A 93 -4.61 4.81 -12.93
CA GLU A 93 -5.27 3.54 -12.62
C GLU A 93 -4.84 2.92 -11.29
N VAL A 94 -3.68 3.34 -10.75
CA VAL A 94 -3.07 2.72 -9.56
C VAL A 94 -3.46 3.41 -8.26
N ARG A 95 -3.63 2.60 -7.21
CA ARG A 95 -3.81 2.99 -5.82
C ARG A 95 -2.53 2.75 -5.03
N PHE A 96 -2.24 3.65 -4.09
CA PHE A 96 -1.08 3.59 -3.23
C PHE A 96 -1.50 3.53 -1.77
N ARG A 97 -0.78 2.73 -0.99
CA ARG A 97 -0.82 2.73 0.46
C ARG A 97 0.41 3.42 0.99
N VAL A 98 0.22 4.27 2.00
CA VAL A 98 1.29 5.04 2.63
C VAL A 98 1.38 4.54 4.08
N PHE A 99 2.48 3.87 4.39
CA PHE A 99 2.73 3.27 5.68
C PHE A 99 3.61 4.16 6.54
N GLY A 100 3.10 4.58 7.70
CA GLY A 100 3.88 5.32 8.69
C GLY A 100 4.58 4.39 9.67
N HIS A 101 5.90 4.55 9.84
CA HIS A 101 6.73 3.84 10.80
C HIS A 101 7.28 4.80 11.87
N THR A 102 7.55 4.24 13.04
CA THR A 102 8.14 4.94 14.20
C THR A 102 9.34 4.16 14.73
N ASP A 103 10.11 4.79 15.59
CA ASP A 103 11.11 4.14 16.43
C ASP A 103 10.46 3.29 17.53
N ALA A 104 11.25 2.40 18.14
CA ALA A 104 10.83 1.52 19.23
C ALA A 104 10.69 2.25 20.59
N VAL A 105 10.98 3.54 20.63
CA VAL A 105 10.97 4.34 21.87
C VAL A 105 9.56 4.88 22.12
N GLY A 106 8.93 4.44 23.21
CA GLY A 106 7.59 4.89 23.62
C GLY A 106 6.60 3.73 23.74
N SER A 107 5.33 4.06 24.01
CA SER A 107 4.27 3.05 24.05
C SER A 107 3.78 2.71 22.64
N ASN A 108 3.38 1.46 22.42
CA ASN A 108 2.86 1.00 21.13
C ASN A 108 1.63 1.81 20.66
N ALA A 109 0.74 2.20 21.58
CA ALA A 109 -0.39 3.07 21.28
C ALA A 109 0.05 4.46 20.79
N TYR A 110 1.06 5.05 21.44
CA TYR A 110 1.64 6.33 21.02
C TYR A 110 2.24 6.23 19.62
N ASN A 111 3.08 5.23 19.41
CA ASN A 111 3.77 4.95 18.14
C ASN A 111 2.79 4.72 16.98
N LYS A 112 1.73 3.94 17.21
CA LYS A 112 0.64 3.77 16.22
C LYS A 112 -0.02 5.10 15.85
N SER A 113 -0.33 5.93 16.84
CA SER A 113 -0.95 7.23 16.60
C SER A 113 -0.02 8.16 15.81
N LEU A 114 1.27 8.18 16.15
CA LEU A 114 2.28 9.03 15.49
C LEU A 114 2.54 8.56 14.05
N GLY A 115 2.68 7.25 13.84
CA GLY A 115 2.80 6.66 12.51
C GLY A 115 1.61 7.02 11.62
N LEU A 116 0.38 6.97 12.15
CA LEU A 116 -0.82 7.38 11.42
C LEU A 116 -0.77 8.86 11.02
N ARG A 117 -0.36 9.74 11.94
CA ARG A 117 -0.25 11.18 11.64
C ARG A 117 0.79 11.46 10.56
N ARG A 118 1.93 10.76 10.58
CA ARG A 118 2.97 10.87 9.54
C ARG A 118 2.47 10.40 8.17
N ALA A 119 1.82 9.24 8.13
CA ALA A 119 1.21 8.73 6.89
C ALA A 119 0.16 9.70 6.35
N ARG A 120 -0.70 10.26 7.21
CA ARG A 120 -1.68 11.28 6.83
C ARG A 120 -1.02 12.57 6.33
N ALA A 121 0.09 13.01 6.93
CA ALA A 121 0.82 14.20 6.48
C ALA A 121 1.37 14.01 5.04
N ALA A 122 1.98 12.86 4.76
CA ALA A 122 2.43 12.52 3.42
C ALA A 122 1.27 12.45 2.40
N VAL A 123 0.16 11.79 2.76
CA VAL A 123 -1.03 11.73 1.89
C VAL A 123 -1.62 13.11 1.65
N ASN A 124 -1.77 13.96 2.68
CA ASN A 124 -2.30 15.32 2.52
C ASN A 124 -1.41 16.15 1.59
N TYR A 125 -0.10 15.98 1.66
CA TYR A 125 0.83 16.64 0.76
C TYR A 125 0.67 16.16 -0.69
N LEU A 126 0.59 14.84 -0.93
CA LEU A 126 0.33 14.28 -2.26
C LEU A 126 -1.01 14.75 -2.84
N VAL A 127 -2.05 14.87 -2.01
CA VAL A 127 -3.35 15.45 -2.42
C VAL A 127 -3.20 16.91 -2.82
N SER A 128 -2.42 17.70 -2.08
CA SER A 128 -2.14 19.11 -2.44
C SER A 128 -1.43 19.26 -3.79
N ARG A 129 -0.73 18.20 -4.25
CA ARG A 129 -0.11 18.14 -5.58
C ARG A 129 -1.07 17.68 -6.68
N GLY A 130 -2.35 17.47 -6.38
CA GLY A 130 -3.40 17.13 -7.34
C GLY A 130 -3.68 15.64 -7.48
N ILE A 131 -3.25 14.79 -6.53
CA ILE A 131 -3.61 13.37 -6.52
C ILE A 131 -4.96 13.19 -5.80
N SER A 132 -5.87 12.45 -6.41
CA SER A 132 -7.16 12.15 -5.78
C SER A 132 -7.00 11.34 -4.50
N ARG A 133 -7.67 11.77 -3.42
CA ARG A 133 -7.65 11.09 -2.11
C ARG A 133 -8.07 9.63 -2.20
N ASN A 134 -8.97 9.28 -3.11
CA ASN A 134 -9.47 7.90 -3.28
C ASN A 134 -8.38 6.92 -3.74
N ARG A 135 -7.28 7.44 -4.28
CA ARG A 135 -6.11 6.66 -4.71
C ARG A 135 -5.08 6.46 -3.61
N LEU A 136 -5.19 7.18 -2.49
CA LEU A 136 -4.20 7.21 -1.44
C LEU A 136 -4.80 6.73 -0.12
N GLU A 137 -4.24 5.66 0.43
CA GLU A 137 -4.67 5.11 1.69
C GLU A 137 -3.57 5.25 2.74
N ALA A 138 -3.82 6.05 3.78
CA ALA A 138 -2.90 6.20 4.91
C ALA A 138 -3.09 5.04 5.89
N VAL A 139 -2.05 4.22 6.05
CA VAL A 139 -2.07 3.05 6.92
C VAL A 139 -0.98 3.17 7.97
N VAL A 140 -1.27 2.70 9.17
CA VAL A 140 -0.26 2.55 10.22
C VAL A 140 0.47 1.25 9.96
N SER A 141 1.79 1.30 9.80
CA SER A 141 2.56 0.07 9.91
C SER A 141 2.45 -0.42 11.35
N PHE A 142 2.33 -1.73 11.56
CA PHE A 142 2.27 -2.31 12.90
C PHE A 142 3.52 -2.03 13.76
N GLY A 143 4.52 -1.31 13.21
CA GLY A 143 5.28 -0.27 13.91
C GLY A 143 6.40 -0.77 14.81
N GLU A 144 6.17 -1.84 15.55
CA GLU A 144 7.15 -2.49 16.41
C GLU A 144 7.56 -3.87 15.89
N THR A 145 6.76 -4.51 15.02
CA THR A 145 7.04 -5.88 14.55
C THR A 145 7.99 -5.98 13.35
N GLN A 146 8.35 -4.86 12.69
CA GLN A 146 9.29 -4.84 11.56
C GLN A 146 10.15 -3.55 11.52
N PRO A 147 11.04 -3.32 12.48
CA PRO A 147 12.02 -2.26 12.37
C PRO A 147 13.01 -2.57 11.22
N LEU A 148 13.44 -1.55 10.46
CA LEU A 148 14.48 -1.73 9.44
C LEU A 148 15.81 -2.10 10.11
N ILE A 149 16.07 -1.51 11.27
CA ILE A 149 17.20 -1.82 12.13
C ILE A 149 16.62 -2.13 13.51
N PRO A 150 16.74 -3.38 14.00
CA PRO A 150 16.27 -3.75 15.33
C PRO A 150 17.23 -3.20 16.39
N THR A 151 17.19 -1.90 16.61
CA THR A 151 17.91 -1.23 17.69
C THR A 151 16.90 -0.67 18.70
N PRO A 152 17.17 -0.84 20.00
CA PRO A 152 16.36 -0.21 21.05
C PRO A 152 16.57 1.32 21.11
N GLU A 153 17.56 1.83 20.39
CA GLU A 153 17.95 3.24 20.35
C GLU A 153 17.16 4.07 19.32
N ARG A 154 17.28 5.39 19.42
CA ARG A 154 16.59 6.38 18.59
C ARG A 154 17.15 6.42 17.16
N GLU A 155 16.74 5.50 16.31
CA GLU A 155 17.21 5.44 14.93
C GLU A 155 16.38 6.31 13.98
N ARG A 156 17.02 7.26 13.28
CA ARG A 156 16.36 8.13 12.27
C ARG A 156 15.84 7.32 11.09
N ARG A 157 16.53 6.24 10.71
CA ARG A 157 16.12 5.36 9.60
C ARG A 157 14.81 4.61 9.88
N ASN A 158 14.44 4.41 11.14
CA ASN A 158 13.17 3.79 11.52
C ASN A 158 12.00 4.79 11.52
N ARG A 159 12.28 6.09 11.65
CA ARG A 159 11.27 7.17 11.59
C ARG A 159 10.96 7.55 10.15
N ARG A 160 10.32 6.63 9.44
CA ARG A 160 10.06 6.76 8.01
C ARG A 160 8.60 6.59 7.63
N THR A 161 8.24 7.07 6.45
CA THR A 161 6.99 6.69 5.78
C THR A 161 7.33 6.09 4.44
N VAL A 162 6.72 4.95 4.12
CA VAL A 162 6.95 4.19 2.90
C VAL A 162 5.68 4.22 2.05
N THR A 163 5.81 4.64 0.81
CA THR A 163 4.74 4.59 -0.18
C THR A 163 4.85 3.27 -0.95
N GLU A 164 3.78 2.49 -0.99
CA GLU A 164 3.72 1.22 -1.70
C GLU A 164 2.54 1.19 -2.66
N VAL A 165 2.72 0.47 -3.76
CA VAL A 165 1.63 0.18 -4.69
C VAL A 165 0.71 -0.85 -4.05
N SER A 166 -0.57 -0.50 -3.89
CA SER A 166 -1.55 -1.35 -3.22
C SER A 166 -2.39 -2.19 -4.19
N GLY A 167 -2.51 -1.76 -5.45
CA GLY A 167 -3.36 -2.36 -6.46
C GLY A 167 -4.04 -1.28 -7.30
N PHE A 168 -5.19 -1.60 -7.87
CA PHE A 168 -5.90 -0.70 -8.80
C PHE A 168 -7.16 -0.08 -8.22
N LEU A 169 -7.61 1.02 -8.84
CA LEU A 169 -8.92 1.59 -8.56
C LEU A 169 -10.01 0.62 -9.05
N LYS A 170 -10.97 0.23 -8.19
CA LYS A 170 -12.06 -0.77 -8.41
C LYS A 170 -12.90 -0.61 -9.70
N ARG A 171 -12.62 0.36 -10.56
CA ARG A 171 -13.30 0.63 -11.84
C ARG A 171 -12.31 0.73 -13.01
N HIS A 172 -11.21 0.00 -13.01
CA HIS A 172 -10.60 -0.27 -14.31
C HIS A 172 -11.44 -1.39 -14.94
N PRO A 173 -12.02 -1.19 -16.14
CA PRO A 173 -12.31 -2.35 -16.97
C PRO A 173 -10.98 -3.12 -17.07
N GLN A 174 -11.00 -4.44 -16.99
CA GLN A 174 -9.84 -5.24 -17.37
C GLN A 174 -9.31 -4.63 -18.67
N VAL A 175 -8.10 -4.06 -18.63
CA VAL A 175 -7.61 -3.21 -19.72
C VAL A 175 -7.20 -4.15 -20.85
N LEU A 176 -8.19 -4.64 -21.59
CA LEU A 176 -8.04 -5.12 -22.96
C LEU A 176 -7.94 -3.90 -23.89
N ASP A 177 -7.16 -2.89 -23.52
CA ASP A 177 -6.93 -1.68 -24.30
C ASP A 177 -5.45 -1.61 -24.66
N GLY A 178 -5.14 -1.24 -25.90
CA GLY A 178 -3.80 -1.32 -26.49
C GLY A 178 -2.71 -0.56 -25.72
N LYS A 179 -3.08 0.33 -24.81
CA LYS A 179 -2.16 1.00 -23.88
C LYS A 179 -1.54 0.04 -22.85
N TYR A 180 -2.27 -0.97 -22.38
CA TYR A 180 -1.70 -2.01 -21.50
C TYR A 180 -0.67 -2.85 -22.26
N ALA A 181 -0.99 -3.20 -23.51
CA ALA A 181 -0.06 -3.88 -24.41
C ALA A 181 1.21 -3.05 -24.64
N GLN A 182 1.13 -1.71 -24.77
CA GLN A 182 2.31 -0.85 -24.91
C GLN A 182 3.25 -0.87 -23.71
N ILE A 183 2.73 -0.97 -22.48
CA ILE A 183 3.56 -1.01 -21.26
C ILE A 183 4.28 -2.35 -21.18
N ILE A 184 3.55 -3.46 -21.33
CA ILE A 184 4.15 -4.80 -21.35
C ILE A 184 5.13 -4.94 -22.52
N TYR A 185 4.80 -4.39 -23.69
CA TYR A 185 5.66 -4.42 -24.86
C TYR A 185 6.95 -3.61 -24.67
N ARG A 186 6.89 -2.45 -24.01
CA ARG A 186 8.10 -1.69 -23.66
C ARG A 186 9.02 -2.48 -22.74
N GLU A 187 8.46 -3.07 -21.67
CA GLU A 187 9.23 -3.89 -20.74
C GLU A 187 9.81 -5.12 -21.45
N TYR A 188 9.03 -5.77 -22.32
CA TYR A 188 9.49 -6.88 -23.14
C TYR A 188 10.68 -6.47 -24.02
N LEU A 189 10.60 -5.33 -24.72
CA LEU A 189 11.70 -4.81 -25.52
C LEU A 189 12.94 -4.49 -24.67
N GLU A 190 12.77 -3.88 -23.50
CA GLU A 190 13.88 -3.60 -22.59
C GLU A 190 14.53 -4.89 -22.05
N SER A 191 13.72 -5.91 -21.69
CA SER A 191 14.21 -7.21 -21.22
C SER A 191 14.86 -8.06 -22.32
N ALA A 192 14.54 -7.79 -23.59
CA ALA A 192 15.09 -8.48 -24.74
C ALA A 192 16.48 -7.96 -25.15
N VAL A 193 16.96 -6.88 -24.52
CA VAL A 193 18.34 -6.41 -24.71
C VAL A 193 19.25 -7.23 -23.80
N PRO A 194 20.17 -8.05 -24.32
CA PRO A 194 21.08 -8.83 -23.49
C PRO A 194 21.98 -7.89 -22.68
N GLU A 195 22.18 -8.18 -21.39
CA GLU A 195 23.18 -7.48 -20.60
C GLU A 195 24.55 -7.63 -21.29
N SER A 196 25.21 -6.50 -21.57
CA SER A 196 26.51 -6.52 -22.22
C SER A 196 27.53 -7.21 -21.30
N THR A 197 28.03 -8.37 -21.72
CA THR A 197 29.11 -9.10 -21.00
C THR A 197 30.49 -8.47 -21.17
N LEU A 198 30.58 -7.35 -21.89
CA LEU A 198 31.81 -6.60 -22.08
C LEU A 198 32.06 -5.68 -20.88
N SER A 199 32.79 -6.20 -19.87
CA SER A 199 33.46 -5.35 -18.89
C SER A 199 34.51 -4.50 -19.61
N SER A 200 34.61 -3.20 -19.31
CA SER A 200 35.55 -2.29 -19.97
C SER A 200 37.03 -2.69 -19.81
N GLN A 201 37.32 -3.64 -18.93
CA GLN A 201 38.66 -4.22 -18.76
C GLN A 201 39.00 -5.28 -19.82
N GLN A 202 38.01 -5.89 -20.48
CA GLN A 202 38.21 -6.96 -21.47
C GLN A 202 38.42 -6.42 -22.89
N SER A 203 38.04 -5.16 -23.16
CA SER A 203 38.26 -4.50 -24.45
C SER A 203 39.68 -3.98 -24.63
N LEU A 204 40.41 -3.68 -23.54
CA LEU A 204 41.77 -3.15 -23.61
C LEU A 204 42.86 -4.22 -23.79
N SER A 205 42.58 -5.48 -23.46
CA SER A 205 43.51 -6.60 -23.62
C SER A 205 43.46 -7.25 -25.00
N ARG A 206 42.41 -6.98 -25.79
CA ARG A 206 42.23 -7.53 -27.14
C ARG A 206 42.77 -6.66 -28.27
N SER A 207 43.18 -5.43 -27.98
CA SER A 207 43.72 -4.48 -28.97
C SER A 207 45.26 -4.42 -29.00
N LEU A 208 45.95 -5.33 -28.29
CA LEU A 208 47.42 -5.42 -28.22
C LEU A 208 47.98 -6.78 -28.66
N GLN A 209 47.27 -7.47 -29.55
CA GLN A 209 47.80 -8.57 -30.38
C GLN A 209 47.55 -8.22 -31.84
#